data_AF-A0A5A7V6C4-F1
#
_entry.id   AF-A0A5A7V6C4-F1
#
_cell.length_a   1.000
_cell.length_b   1.000
_cell.length_c   1.000
_cell.angle_alpha   90.00
_cell.angle_beta   90.00
_cell.angle_gamma   90.00
#
_symmetry.space_group_name_H-M   'P 1'
#
loop_
_entity.id
_entity.type
_entity.pdbx_description
1 polymer ?
#
loop_
_entity_poly.entity_id
_entity_poly.type
_entity_poly.pdbx_seq_one_letter_code
_entity_poly.pdbx_strand_id
1 'polypeptide(L)'
;MVRFSSLTQHSFIQTHPNCEFTLPPPCFVYSYCVLNSGLRPFRSDSSGLLTAVHKDYFRVVNYRELLFNDCGDRVAQLLHVELAVPFSHCRNNDIRQEILIVNTHLLFPHDSSLCLVRLNQVYKILQYVESYQKENKLNPMPIILCGDWNGSKRGHVYKFLRSQGFVSSYDTAHQYTDADSRKWVSHRNHRGNICGVDFIWLLNPNGYRKLLKTSWSEAIFGMFKYLLRRASLTEDDAFAFLKADNDGDYITYSGFCEGLRQLNLTGHLHGLSVEEINDLWVQADRDGNGILDHNEFQQRIWNSTGTEERDEKSNEVEPKENQEQTIGFSVENAVLFPAEVEKGRWPEDYSLSDHARLTVVFAPIRMPCSQLIS
;
A
#
# COMPACT_ATOMS: atom_id res chain seq x y z
N MET A 1 -5.10 -14.12 -19.63
CA MET A 1 -5.70 -13.34 -18.54
C MET A 1 -5.35 -14.03 -17.23
N VAL A 2 -4.97 -13.28 -16.20
CA VAL A 2 -4.76 -13.78 -14.84
C VAL A 2 -5.84 -13.22 -13.92
N ARG A 3 -6.52 -14.07 -13.15
CA ARG A 3 -7.55 -13.63 -12.21
C ARG A 3 -7.06 -13.80 -10.76
N PHE A 4 -7.04 -12.70 -10.02
CA PHE A 4 -6.66 -12.61 -8.62
C PHE A 4 -7.90 -12.35 -7.77
N SER A 5 -8.00 -12.99 -6.61
CA SER A 5 -9.03 -12.65 -5.61
C SER A 5 -8.39 -12.38 -4.26
N SER A 6 -8.85 -11.33 -3.58
CA SER A 6 -8.54 -11.04 -2.19
C SER A 6 -9.80 -11.20 -1.34
N LEU A 7 -9.70 -11.92 -0.23
CA LEU A 7 -10.79 -12.17 0.69
C LEU A 7 -10.28 -12.19 2.14
N THR A 8 -10.90 -11.39 2.99
CA THR A 8 -10.70 -11.45 4.45
C THR A 8 -11.97 -12.04 5.07
N GLN A 9 -11.87 -13.15 5.80
CA GLN A 9 -13.04 -13.76 6.45
C GLN A 9 -12.87 -13.79 7.97
N HIS A 10 -13.84 -13.19 8.66
CA HIS A 10 -14.09 -13.38 10.08
C HIS A 10 -15.05 -14.57 10.24
N SER A 11 -14.51 -15.75 10.57
CA SER A 11 -15.26 -16.95 10.98
C SER A 11 -16.39 -17.45 10.06
N PHE A 12 -16.08 -18.44 9.21
CA PHE A 12 -16.86 -19.68 9.03
C PHE A 12 -15.97 -20.73 8.34
N ILE A 13 -14.86 -21.12 8.97
CA ILE A 13 -14.30 -22.45 8.70
C ILE A 13 -15.08 -23.40 9.62
N GLN A 14 -16.34 -23.69 9.26
CA GLN A 14 -16.95 -24.90 9.77
C GLN A 14 -16.15 -26.04 9.15
N THR A 15 -15.38 -26.72 9.99
CA THR A 15 -14.82 -28.05 9.70
C THR A 15 -15.97 -29.06 9.63
N HIS A 16 -16.90 -28.87 8.69
CA HIS A 16 -17.62 -30.01 8.15
C HIS A 16 -16.61 -30.79 7.29
N PRO A 17 -16.51 -32.12 7.44
CA PRO A 17 -15.62 -32.95 6.62
C PRO A 17 -15.94 -32.91 5.11
N ASN A 18 -16.96 -32.14 4.72
CA ASN A 18 -17.39 -31.87 3.35
C ASN A 18 -17.44 -30.36 3.01
N CYS A 19 -16.78 -29.47 3.77
CA CYS A 19 -16.60 -28.08 3.35
C CYS A 19 -15.55 -28.03 2.23
N GLU A 20 -15.97 -28.36 1.01
CA GLU A 20 -15.24 -28.01 -0.19
C GLU A 20 -15.09 -26.49 -0.24
N PHE A 21 -13.85 -26.00 -0.33
CA PHE A 21 -13.61 -24.68 -0.92
C PHE A 21 -14.16 -24.74 -2.33
N THR A 22 -15.41 -24.31 -2.55
CA THR A 22 -15.87 -23.98 -3.89
C THR A 22 -15.13 -22.72 -4.32
N LEU A 23 -13.91 -22.91 -4.82
CA LEU A 23 -13.14 -21.89 -5.49
C LEU A 23 -14.04 -21.32 -6.60
N PRO A 24 -14.36 -20.02 -6.60
CA PRO A 24 -15.13 -19.43 -7.69
C PRO A 24 -14.43 -19.71 -9.04
N PRO A 25 -15.18 -19.89 -10.14
CA PRO A 25 -14.64 -20.31 -11.43
C PRO A 25 -13.60 -19.31 -11.99
N PRO A 26 -12.72 -19.77 -12.89
CA PRO A 26 -11.31 -19.99 -12.56
C PRO A 26 -10.60 -18.70 -12.14
N CYS A 27 -10.29 -18.54 -10.84
CA CYS A 27 -9.22 -17.64 -10.41
C CYS A 27 -7.91 -18.41 -10.28
N PHE A 28 -6.80 -17.78 -10.66
CA PHE A 28 -5.48 -18.42 -10.66
C PHE A 28 -4.65 -18.05 -9.43
N VAL A 29 -5.02 -16.99 -8.72
CA VAL A 29 -4.42 -16.58 -7.44
C VAL A 29 -5.51 -16.19 -6.46
N TYR A 30 -5.38 -16.66 -5.21
CA TYR A 30 -6.19 -16.26 -4.07
C TYR A 30 -5.30 -15.75 -2.96
N SER A 31 -5.71 -14.64 -2.36
CA SER A 31 -5.08 -14.01 -1.21
C SER A 31 -6.12 -13.93 -0.10
N TYR A 32 -5.87 -14.65 0.98
CA TYR A 32 -6.78 -14.75 2.12
C TYR A 32 -6.15 -14.15 3.37
N CYS A 33 -6.98 -13.52 4.18
CA CYS A 33 -6.71 -13.37 5.61
C CYS A 33 -7.72 -14.20 6.41
N VAL A 34 -7.20 -15.11 7.23
CA VAL A 34 -7.97 -16.02 8.08
C VAL A 34 -8.00 -15.46 9.50
N LEU A 35 -9.19 -15.06 9.95
CA LEU A 35 -9.39 -14.49 11.29
C LEU A 35 -10.16 -15.50 12.13
N ASN A 36 -9.49 -16.10 13.12
CA ASN A 36 -10.11 -17.03 14.07
C ASN A 36 -10.78 -16.25 15.21
N SER A 37 -12.12 -16.25 15.26
CA SER A 37 -12.87 -15.83 16.44
C SER A 37 -13.19 -17.09 17.27
N GLY A 38 -12.53 -17.22 18.42
CA GLY A 38 -12.53 -18.45 19.22
C GLY A 38 -13.90 -18.81 19.81
N LEU A 39 -14.39 -20.01 19.48
CA LEU A 39 -15.37 -20.75 20.27
C LEU A 39 -14.98 -22.25 20.30
N ARG A 40 -13.86 -22.61 20.96
CA ARG A 40 -13.58 -23.92 21.62
C ARG A 40 -12.12 -24.04 22.13
N PRO A 41 -11.83 -24.92 23.12
CA PRO A 41 -10.64 -24.83 23.98
C PRO A 41 -9.37 -25.54 23.46
N PHE A 42 -9.16 -25.62 22.14
CA PHE A 42 -7.89 -26.10 21.57
C PHE A 42 -7.16 -24.92 20.93
N ARG A 43 -6.20 -24.32 21.67
CA ARG A 43 -5.32 -23.21 21.23
C ARG A 43 -5.93 -22.33 20.12
N SER A 44 -7.06 -21.71 20.44
CA SER A 44 -7.51 -20.49 19.77
C SER A 44 -6.43 -19.43 20.00
N ASP A 45 -6.04 -18.67 18.97
CA ASP A 45 -5.69 -17.22 19.07
C ASP A 45 -4.88 -16.67 17.88
N SER A 46 -4.42 -17.46 16.90
CA SER A 46 -3.67 -16.89 15.76
C SER A 46 -4.54 -16.68 14.52
N SER A 47 -4.75 -15.40 14.17
CA SER A 47 -5.08 -14.99 12.80
C SER A 47 -3.89 -15.21 11.86
N GLY A 48 -4.12 -15.40 10.56
CA GLY A 48 -3.06 -15.70 9.60
C GLY A 48 -3.33 -15.21 8.18
N LEU A 49 -2.30 -15.31 7.34
CA LEU A 49 -2.37 -15.04 5.90
C LEU A 49 -2.18 -16.33 5.11
N LEU A 50 -2.90 -16.44 3.99
CA LEU A 50 -2.73 -17.51 3.04
C LEU A 50 -2.73 -16.94 1.62
N THR A 51 -1.70 -17.26 0.85
CA THR A 51 -1.68 -17.00 -0.60
C THR A 51 -1.66 -18.34 -1.33
N ALA A 52 -2.66 -18.59 -2.17
CA ALA A 52 -2.79 -19.80 -2.97
C ALA A 52 -2.69 -19.48 -4.46
N VAL A 53 -1.94 -20.30 -5.21
CA VAL A 53 -1.79 -20.16 -6.66
C VAL A 53 -2.12 -21.48 -7.35
N HIS A 54 -2.73 -21.39 -8.54
CA HIS A 54 -3.09 -22.57 -9.31
C HIS A 54 -1.87 -23.14 -10.03
N LYS A 55 -1.45 -24.35 -9.65
CA LYS A 55 -0.22 -25.00 -10.14
C LYS A 55 -0.14 -25.15 -11.66
N ASP A 56 -1.28 -25.30 -12.34
CA ASP A 56 -1.31 -25.43 -13.80
C ASP A 56 -1.01 -24.11 -14.54
N TYR A 57 -1.06 -22.98 -13.82
CA TYR A 57 -0.80 -21.64 -14.36
C TYR A 57 0.45 -20.99 -13.76
N PHE A 58 0.84 -21.39 -12.55
CA PHE A 58 1.95 -20.80 -11.82
C PHE A 58 2.90 -21.84 -11.28
N ARG A 59 4.19 -21.57 -11.44
CA ARG A 59 5.28 -22.18 -10.71
C ARG A 59 5.70 -21.24 -9.59
N VAL A 60 5.70 -21.71 -8.36
CA VAL A 60 6.26 -20.94 -7.22
C VAL A 60 7.78 -21.01 -7.31
N VAL A 61 8.42 -19.86 -7.47
CA VAL A 61 9.89 -19.72 -7.52
C VAL A 61 10.45 -19.58 -6.12
N ASN A 62 9.82 -18.75 -5.28
CA ASN A 62 10.23 -18.53 -3.90
C ASN A 62 9.08 -18.01 -3.04
N TYR A 63 9.22 -18.16 -1.73
CA TYR A 63 8.28 -17.68 -0.72
C TYR A 63 9.07 -17.11 0.45
N ARG A 64 8.66 -15.94 0.96
CA ARG A 64 9.21 -15.35 2.17
C ARG A 64 8.13 -14.78 3.07
N GLU A 65 8.31 -14.96 4.37
CA GLU A 65 7.49 -14.37 5.42
C GLU A 65 8.13 -13.10 5.94
N LEU A 66 7.32 -12.07 6.15
CA LEU A 66 7.72 -10.81 6.74
C LEU A 66 6.97 -10.68 8.05
N LEU A 67 7.70 -10.69 9.17
CA LEU A 67 7.14 -10.55 10.51
C LEU A 67 7.37 -9.13 11.00
N PHE A 68 6.30 -8.43 11.36
CA PHE A 68 6.34 -7.08 11.92
C PHE A 68 6.28 -7.12 13.45
N ASN A 69 7.15 -7.93 14.06
CA ASN A 69 7.22 -8.10 15.53
C ASN A 69 7.50 -6.78 16.27
N ASP A 70 8.17 -5.84 15.58
CA ASP A 70 8.52 -4.52 16.07
C ASP A 70 7.51 -3.43 15.66
N CYS A 71 6.47 -3.80 14.89
CA CYS A 71 5.51 -2.85 14.32
C CYS A 71 4.11 -3.45 14.18
N GLY A 72 3.34 -3.41 15.28
CA GLY A 72 1.92 -3.76 15.30
C GLY A 72 1.59 -5.25 15.28
N ASP A 73 2.59 -6.14 15.40
CA ASP A 73 2.43 -7.60 15.48
C ASP A 73 1.59 -8.17 14.32
N ARG A 74 1.98 -7.78 13.11
CA ARG A 74 1.35 -8.21 11.85
C ARG A 74 2.33 -8.98 10.98
N VAL A 75 1.82 -9.56 9.92
CA VAL A 75 2.61 -10.33 8.96
C VAL A 75 2.32 -9.89 7.53
N ALA A 76 3.27 -10.14 6.64
CA ALA A 76 3.04 -10.16 5.20
C ALA A 76 3.71 -11.39 4.59
N GLN A 77 3.23 -11.81 3.43
CA GLN A 77 3.78 -12.92 2.65
C GLN A 77 4.21 -12.40 1.29
N LEU A 78 5.46 -12.61 0.91
CA LEU A 78 5.95 -12.38 -0.45
C LEU A 78 6.04 -13.73 -1.18
N LEU A 79 5.35 -13.83 -2.30
CA LEU A 79 5.37 -14.97 -3.19
C LEU A 79 5.93 -14.54 -4.55
N HIS A 80 7.06 -15.13 -4.94
CA HIS A 80 7.62 -14.96 -6.27
C HIS A 80 7.13 -16.12 -7.13
N VAL A 81 6.37 -15.80 -8.18
CA VAL A 81 5.81 -16.79 -9.11
C VAL A 81 6.25 -16.55 -10.54
N GLU A 82 6.33 -17.62 -11.30
CA GLU A 82 6.51 -17.60 -12.75
C GLU A 82 5.28 -18.25 -13.39
N LEU A 83 4.85 -17.73 -14.54
CA LEU A 83 3.77 -18.35 -15.32
C LEU A 83 4.23 -19.67 -15.94
N ALA A 84 3.50 -20.75 -15.68
CA ALA A 84 3.80 -22.10 -16.17
C ALA A 84 3.58 -22.25 -17.68
N VAL A 85 2.67 -21.45 -18.25
CA VAL A 85 2.40 -21.41 -19.69
C VAL A 85 2.50 -19.96 -20.16
N PRO A 86 3.45 -19.62 -21.05
CA PRO A 86 3.57 -18.26 -21.58
C PRO A 86 2.29 -17.84 -22.32
N PHE A 87 1.86 -16.59 -22.14
CA PHE A 87 0.72 -16.08 -22.89
C PHE A 87 0.97 -16.11 -24.40
N SER A 88 -0.06 -16.47 -25.16
CA SER A 88 0.00 -16.57 -26.63
C SER A 88 0.46 -15.27 -27.32
N HIS A 89 0.13 -14.10 -26.75
CA HIS A 89 0.56 -12.77 -27.23
C HIS A 89 2.04 -12.44 -26.94
N CYS A 90 2.70 -13.16 -26.04
CA CYS A 90 4.08 -12.93 -25.59
C CYS A 90 5.01 -14.11 -25.93
N ARG A 91 4.77 -14.78 -27.06
CA ARG A 91 5.47 -15.99 -27.52
C ARG A 91 6.95 -15.85 -27.91
N ASN A 92 7.60 -14.70 -27.67
CA ASN A 92 9.06 -14.68 -27.77
C ASN A 92 9.63 -15.43 -26.57
N ASN A 93 10.35 -16.53 -26.85
CA ASN A 93 10.80 -17.51 -25.86
C ASN A 93 11.78 -16.97 -24.79
N ASP A 94 12.23 -15.71 -24.90
CA ASP A 94 13.30 -15.18 -24.06
C ASP A 94 12.82 -14.37 -22.84
N ILE A 95 11.53 -14.00 -22.75
CA ILE A 95 11.03 -13.20 -21.63
C ILE A 95 10.33 -14.09 -20.60
N ARG A 96 11.00 -14.35 -19.46
CA ARG A 96 10.37 -14.97 -18.30
C ARG A 96 9.29 -14.08 -17.74
N GLN A 97 8.13 -14.66 -17.46
CA GLN A 97 6.95 -13.93 -17.01
C GLN A 97 6.81 -14.14 -15.50
N GLU A 98 7.63 -13.39 -14.76
CA GLU A 98 7.73 -13.44 -13.30
C GLU A 98 6.90 -12.32 -12.67
N ILE A 99 6.35 -12.59 -11.48
CA ILE A 99 5.48 -11.67 -10.74
C ILE A 99 5.83 -11.78 -9.25
N LEU A 100 5.93 -10.64 -8.56
CA LEU A 100 5.94 -10.60 -7.10
C LEU A 100 4.54 -10.34 -6.59
N ILE A 101 4.03 -11.22 -5.73
CA ILE A 101 2.73 -11.08 -5.08
C ILE A 101 3.00 -10.91 -3.59
N VAL A 102 2.50 -9.82 -3.01
CA VAL A 102 2.56 -9.60 -1.56
C VAL A 102 1.14 -9.61 -1.01
N ASN A 103 0.90 -10.43 0.00
CA ASN A 103 -0.34 -10.42 0.78
C ASN A 103 -0.08 -9.87 2.19
N THR A 104 -0.96 -9.01 2.71
CA THR A 104 -0.87 -8.51 4.09
C THR A 104 -2.24 -8.22 4.70
N HIS A 105 -2.28 -8.11 6.03
CA HIS A 105 -3.41 -7.54 6.77
C HIS A 105 -2.85 -6.55 7.80
N LEU A 106 -2.97 -5.26 7.50
CA LEU A 106 -2.39 -4.19 8.30
C LEU A 106 -3.12 -4.01 9.64
N LEU A 107 -2.47 -3.32 10.57
CA LEU A 107 -3.01 -3.07 11.91
C LEU A 107 -4.34 -2.29 11.86
N PHE A 108 -5.38 -2.84 12.49
CA PHE A 108 -6.69 -2.19 12.56
C PHE A 108 -6.62 -0.78 13.19
N PRO A 109 -7.30 0.24 12.62
CA PRO A 109 -7.27 1.62 13.08
C PRO A 109 -8.17 1.87 14.31
N HIS A 110 -7.78 1.39 15.49
CA HIS A 110 -8.52 1.69 16.73
C HIS A 110 -8.57 3.20 17.03
N ASP A 111 -7.48 3.90 16.70
CA ASP A 111 -7.38 5.35 16.73
C ASP A 111 -6.38 5.85 15.66
N SER A 112 -6.31 7.17 15.52
CA SER A 112 -5.49 7.82 14.49
C SER A 112 -3.98 7.74 14.70
N SER A 113 -3.50 7.55 15.94
CA SER A 113 -2.07 7.42 16.25
C SER A 113 -1.48 6.15 15.61
N LEU A 114 -2.31 5.12 15.44
CA LEU A 114 -1.93 3.89 14.75
C LEU A 114 -1.73 4.05 13.24
N CYS A 115 -1.96 5.24 12.67
CA CYS A 115 -1.69 5.50 11.27
C CYS A 115 -0.19 5.44 10.96
N LEU A 116 0.68 5.93 11.86
CA LEU A 116 2.12 5.82 11.70
C LEU A 116 2.57 4.35 11.68
N VAL A 117 1.98 3.52 12.54
CA VAL A 117 2.27 2.08 12.59
C VAL A 117 1.94 1.40 11.26
N ARG A 118 0.75 1.66 10.69
CA ARG A 118 0.39 1.14 9.36
C ARG A 118 1.32 1.64 8.26
N LEU A 119 1.69 2.93 8.28
CA LEU A 119 2.66 3.48 7.33
C LEU A 119 4.00 2.73 7.42
N ASN A 120 4.51 2.51 8.64
CA ASN A 120 5.72 1.74 8.89
C ASN A 120 5.63 0.30 8.36
N GLN A 121 4.49 -0.37 8.56
CA GLN A 121 4.24 -1.70 7.99
C GLN A 121 4.35 -1.70 6.46
N VAL A 122 3.75 -0.72 5.79
CA VAL A 122 3.82 -0.58 4.32
C VAL A 122 5.24 -0.26 3.87
N TYR A 123 5.93 0.66 4.56
CA TYR A 123 7.31 1.03 4.25
C TYR A 123 8.24 -0.20 4.33
N LYS A 124 8.12 -1.00 5.38
CA LYS A 124 8.86 -2.26 5.54
C LYS A 124 8.54 -3.28 4.46
N ILE A 125 7.28 -3.41 4.05
CA ILE A 125 6.89 -4.27 2.91
C ILE A 125 7.65 -3.83 1.65
N LEU A 126 7.64 -2.53 1.34
CA LEU A 126 8.29 -2.01 0.13
C LEU A 126 9.82 -2.13 0.19
N GLN A 127 10.44 -1.86 1.35
CA GLN A 127 11.87 -2.09 1.58
C GLN A 127 12.25 -3.56 1.35
N TYR A 128 11.40 -4.47 1.82
CA TYR A 128 11.62 -5.90 1.63
C TYR A 128 11.50 -6.31 0.16
N VAL A 129 10.52 -5.79 -0.57
CA VAL A 129 10.38 -6.04 -2.02
C VAL A 129 11.62 -5.55 -2.78
N GLU A 130 12.10 -4.33 -2.50
CA GLU A 130 13.32 -3.79 -3.12
C GLU A 130 14.56 -4.62 -2.78
N SER A 131 14.70 -5.02 -1.50
CA SER A 131 15.82 -5.85 -1.04
C SER A 131 15.77 -7.23 -1.68
N TYR A 132 14.60 -7.85 -1.76
CA TYR A 132 14.39 -9.14 -2.42
C TYR A 132 14.75 -9.07 -3.92
N GLN A 133 14.32 -8.03 -4.62
CA GLN A 133 14.68 -7.82 -6.03
C GLN A 133 16.20 -7.67 -6.19
N LYS A 134 16.86 -6.87 -5.35
CA LYS A 134 18.31 -6.66 -5.38
C LYS A 134 19.10 -7.93 -5.06
N GLU A 135 18.73 -8.64 -3.99
CA GLU A 135 19.38 -9.89 -3.55
C GLU A 135 19.34 -10.97 -4.63
N ASN A 136 18.20 -11.07 -5.33
CA ASN A 136 17.98 -12.08 -6.36
C ASN A 136 18.33 -11.57 -7.78
N LYS A 137 18.86 -10.35 -7.92
CA LYS A 137 19.23 -9.71 -9.18
C LYS A 137 18.08 -9.74 -10.20
N LEU A 138 16.87 -9.46 -9.72
CA LEU A 138 15.66 -9.48 -10.53
C LEU A 138 15.57 -8.22 -11.39
N ASN A 139 15.18 -8.41 -12.64
CA ASN A 139 14.80 -7.30 -13.51
C ASN A 139 13.52 -6.64 -12.99
N PRO A 140 13.25 -5.37 -13.36
CA PRO A 140 11.96 -4.76 -13.13
C PRO A 140 10.83 -5.66 -13.63
N MET A 141 9.93 -6.02 -12.72
CA MET A 141 8.81 -6.93 -12.96
C MET A 141 7.55 -6.42 -12.27
N PRO A 142 6.36 -6.90 -12.66
CA PRO A 142 5.12 -6.53 -12.01
C PRO A 142 5.09 -6.94 -10.55
N ILE A 143 4.61 -6.03 -9.70
CA ILE A 143 4.37 -6.25 -8.29
C ILE A 143 2.87 -6.09 -8.03
N ILE A 144 2.27 -7.08 -7.39
CA ILE A 144 0.87 -7.07 -6.98
C ILE A 144 0.84 -7.10 -5.45
N LEU A 145 0.26 -6.07 -4.82
CA LEU A 145 0.04 -6.04 -3.37
C LEU A 145 -1.45 -6.25 -3.09
N CYS A 146 -1.79 -7.18 -2.22
CA CYS A 146 -3.17 -7.56 -1.95
C CYS A 146 -3.43 -7.73 -0.44
N GLY A 147 -4.71 -7.65 -0.05
CA GLY A 147 -5.18 -7.90 1.30
C GLY A 147 -5.94 -6.72 1.91
N ASP A 148 -6.11 -6.77 3.24
CA ASP A 148 -6.77 -5.74 4.03
C ASP A 148 -5.75 -4.69 4.50
N TRP A 149 -5.84 -3.50 3.91
CA TRP A 149 -4.94 -2.39 4.22
C TRP A 149 -5.38 -1.58 5.43
N ASN A 150 -6.58 -1.85 5.96
CA ASN A 150 -7.13 -1.15 7.11
C ASN A 150 -7.03 0.39 7.01
N GLY A 151 -7.12 0.88 5.76
CA GLY A 151 -6.89 2.27 5.39
C GLY A 151 -7.68 2.60 4.14
N SER A 152 -8.48 3.66 4.21
CA SER A 152 -9.29 4.10 3.06
C SER A 152 -8.49 4.86 2.02
N LYS A 153 -9.09 5.10 0.84
CA LYS A 153 -8.58 5.99 -0.21
C LYS A 153 -8.09 7.36 0.27
N ARG A 154 -8.73 7.91 1.31
CA ARG A 154 -8.36 9.23 1.85
C ARG A 154 -7.19 9.18 2.83
N GLY A 155 -6.80 7.99 3.27
CA GLY A 155 -5.79 7.75 4.30
C GLY A 155 -4.36 7.85 3.77
N HIS A 156 -3.41 7.95 4.71
CA HIS A 156 -1.99 8.10 4.38
C HIS A 156 -1.39 6.85 3.72
N VAL A 157 -1.83 5.65 4.09
CA VAL A 157 -1.38 4.38 3.46
C VAL A 157 -1.68 4.39 1.96
N TYR A 158 -2.90 4.75 1.57
CA TYR A 158 -3.30 4.83 0.17
C TYR A 158 -2.43 5.84 -0.58
N LYS A 159 -2.30 7.06 -0.04
CA LYS A 159 -1.48 8.12 -0.65
C LYS A 159 0.00 7.74 -0.79
N PHE A 160 0.55 7.03 0.18
CA PHE A 160 1.94 6.56 0.15
C PHE A 160 2.16 5.50 -0.93
N LEU A 161 1.23 4.56 -1.11
CA LEU A 161 1.31 3.60 -2.22
C LEU A 161 1.18 4.30 -3.58
N ARG A 162 0.26 5.27 -3.69
CA ARG A 162 0.11 6.09 -4.91
C ARG A 162 1.39 6.86 -5.25
N SER A 163 2.08 7.45 -4.26
CA SER A 163 3.34 8.16 -4.50
C SER A 163 4.50 7.24 -4.91
N GLN A 164 4.35 5.93 -4.69
CA GLN A 164 5.26 4.87 -5.15
C GLN A 164 4.86 4.28 -6.52
N GLY A 165 3.83 4.84 -7.17
CA GLY A 165 3.38 4.44 -8.50
C GLY A 165 2.36 3.30 -8.52
N PHE A 166 1.93 2.79 -7.35
CA PHE A 166 0.92 1.74 -7.29
C PHE A 166 -0.45 2.29 -7.69
N VAL A 167 -1.17 1.53 -8.52
CA VAL A 167 -2.56 1.83 -8.90
C VAL A 167 -3.52 0.84 -8.26
N SER A 168 -4.67 1.34 -7.80
CA SER A 168 -5.76 0.50 -7.33
C SER A 168 -6.44 -0.16 -8.53
N SER A 169 -6.37 -1.48 -8.62
CA SER A 169 -6.91 -2.19 -9.78
C SER A 169 -8.42 -2.01 -9.91
N TYR A 170 -9.14 -1.92 -8.78
CA TYR A 170 -10.58 -1.67 -8.82
C TYR A 170 -10.90 -0.32 -9.45
N ASP A 171 -10.15 0.72 -9.08
CA ASP A 171 -10.39 2.07 -9.59
C ASP A 171 -9.94 2.20 -11.04
N THR A 172 -8.85 1.54 -11.44
CA THR A 172 -8.43 1.48 -12.84
C THR A 172 -9.50 0.83 -13.72
N ALA A 173 -10.10 -0.28 -13.31
CA ALA A 173 -11.15 -0.97 -14.08
C ALA A 173 -12.42 -0.12 -14.24
N HIS A 174 -12.75 0.70 -13.25
CA HIS A 174 -13.95 1.53 -13.24
C HIS A 174 -13.72 3.00 -13.64
N GLN A 175 -12.49 3.35 -14.01
CA GLN A 175 -12.09 4.72 -14.33
C GLN A 175 -12.40 5.71 -13.19
N TYR A 176 -12.23 5.27 -11.94
CA TYR A 176 -12.41 6.10 -10.77
C TYR A 176 -11.15 6.88 -10.45
N THR A 177 -11.35 8.08 -9.93
CA THR A 177 -10.28 8.95 -9.47
C THR A 177 -10.05 8.79 -7.96
N ASP A 178 -8.97 9.39 -7.46
CA ASP A 178 -8.69 9.41 -6.01
C ASP A 178 -9.76 10.25 -5.24
N ALA A 179 -10.50 11.12 -5.93
CA ALA A 179 -11.64 11.85 -5.37
C ALA A 179 -12.87 10.95 -5.11
N ASP A 180 -13.00 9.83 -5.84
CA ASP A 180 -14.11 8.88 -5.77
C ASP A 180 -13.99 7.92 -4.57
N SER A 181 -13.86 8.50 -3.36
CA SER A 181 -13.51 7.78 -2.13
C SER A 181 -14.65 7.00 -1.47
N ARG A 182 -15.88 7.11 -1.97
CA ARG A 182 -17.09 6.50 -1.38
C ARG A 182 -17.94 5.70 -2.38
N LYS A 183 -17.40 5.41 -3.56
CA LYS A 183 -18.15 4.67 -4.59
C LYS A 183 -18.39 3.22 -4.20
N TRP A 184 -17.42 2.61 -3.56
CA TRP A 184 -17.46 1.22 -3.12
C TRP A 184 -17.04 1.09 -1.65
N VAL A 185 -17.46 0.00 -1.01
CA VAL A 185 -17.02 -0.43 0.32
C VAL A 185 -16.56 -1.88 0.25
N SER A 186 -15.76 -2.32 1.21
CA SER A 186 -15.30 -3.71 1.28
C SER A 186 -15.33 -4.28 2.68
N HIS A 187 -15.53 -3.47 3.71
CA HIS A 187 -15.55 -3.91 5.10
C HIS A 187 -16.60 -3.16 5.90
N ARG A 188 -17.24 -3.86 6.85
CA ARG A 188 -17.99 -3.24 7.93
C ARG A 188 -17.30 -3.55 9.24
N ASN A 189 -16.67 -2.55 9.84
CA ASN A 189 -15.88 -2.78 11.04
C ASN A 189 -16.74 -3.09 12.28
N HIS A 190 -16.09 -3.49 13.37
CA HIS A 190 -16.74 -3.79 14.66
C HIS A 190 -17.51 -2.62 15.28
N ARG A 191 -17.29 -1.37 14.81
CA ARG A 191 -18.06 -0.18 15.20
C ARG A 191 -19.25 0.08 14.28
N GLY A 192 -19.51 -0.82 13.33
CA GLY A 192 -20.58 -0.72 12.33
C GLY A 192 -20.30 0.27 11.20
N ASN A 193 -19.10 0.83 11.09
CA ASN A 193 -18.75 1.74 9.99
C ASN A 193 -18.38 0.94 8.74
N ILE A 194 -18.85 1.41 7.59
CA ILE A 194 -18.57 0.81 6.29
C ILE A 194 -17.42 1.56 5.61
N CYS A 195 -16.43 0.84 5.11
CA CYS A 195 -15.25 1.42 4.50
C CYS A 195 -14.71 0.53 3.37
N GLY A 196 -14.09 1.15 2.36
CA GLY A 196 -13.25 0.45 1.38
C GLY A 196 -11.83 0.38 1.90
N VAL A 197 -11.36 -0.82 2.25
CA VAL A 197 -10.05 -1.09 2.87
C VAL A 197 -9.30 -2.26 2.22
N ASP A 198 -9.99 -3.07 1.44
CA ASP A 198 -9.41 -4.19 0.70
C ASP A 198 -9.01 -3.70 -0.69
N PHE A 199 -7.73 -3.82 -1.01
CA PHE A 199 -7.18 -3.36 -2.28
C PHE A 199 -6.30 -4.43 -2.90
N ILE A 200 -6.38 -4.54 -4.22
CA ILE A 200 -5.37 -5.21 -5.05
C ILE A 200 -4.66 -4.12 -5.86
N TRP A 201 -3.45 -3.81 -5.43
CA TRP A 201 -2.57 -2.83 -6.04
C TRP A 201 -1.74 -3.47 -7.14
N LEU A 202 -1.54 -2.74 -8.23
CA LEU A 202 -0.63 -3.11 -9.30
C LEU A 202 0.45 -2.04 -9.43
N LEU A 203 1.71 -2.48 -9.50
CA LEU A 203 2.83 -1.70 -9.98
C LEU A 203 3.45 -2.43 -11.16
N ASN A 204 3.40 -1.80 -12.33
CA ASN A 204 4.08 -2.31 -13.51
C ASN A 204 5.54 -1.83 -13.53
N PRO A 205 6.41 -2.51 -14.30
CA PRO A 205 7.82 -2.15 -14.42
C PRO A 205 8.07 -0.91 -15.32
N ASN A 206 7.13 0.03 -15.36
CA ASN A 206 7.06 1.12 -16.32
C ASN A 206 7.43 2.47 -15.70
N GLY A 207 8.73 2.75 -15.59
CA GLY A 207 9.25 4.10 -15.44
C GLY A 207 9.89 4.43 -14.11
N TYR A 208 10.28 5.70 -14.00
CA TYR A 208 10.96 6.26 -12.84
C TYR A 208 10.10 6.12 -11.59
N ARG A 209 10.64 5.40 -10.60
CA ARG A 209 10.06 5.31 -9.27
C ARG A 209 10.74 6.32 -8.37
N LYS A 210 9.93 7.14 -7.69
CA LYS A 210 10.41 8.01 -6.64
C LYS A 210 11.08 7.19 -5.54
N LEU A 211 12.25 7.62 -5.08
CA LEU A 211 12.96 6.96 -3.98
C LEU A 211 12.03 6.72 -2.80
N LEU A 212 12.04 5.49 -2.29
CA LEU A 212 11.15 5.05 -1.22
C LEU A 212 11.28 5.96 0.02
N LYS A 213 12.51 6.36 0.36
CA LYS A 213 12.80 7.30 1.46
C LYS A 213 12.15 8.67 1.26
N THR A 214 12.14 9.20 0.03
CA THR A 214 11.49 10.50 -0.25
C THR A 214 9.97 10.40 -0.11
N SER A 215 9.36 9.33 -0.64
CA SER A 215 7.91 9.11 -0.46
C SER A 215 7.52 8.87 0.99
N TRP A 216 8.38 8.19 1.75
CA TRP A 216 8.21 8.00 3.18
C TRP A 216 8.11 9.34 3.90
N SER A 217 9.08 10.22 3.68
CA SER A 217 9.11 11.53 4.32
C SER A 217 7.92 12.40 3.95
N GLU A 218 7.48 12.38 2.69
CA GLU A 218 6.26 13.07 2.28
C GLU A 218 5.00 12.50 2.94
N ALA A 219 4.91 11.17 3.11
CA ALA A 219 3.80 10.56 3.83
C ALA A 219 3.77 11.01 5.30
N ILE A 220 4.94 11.12 5.94
CA ILE A 220 5.07 11.62 7.31
C ILE A 220 4.74 13.11 7.40
N PHE A 221 5.22 13.96 6.49
CA PHE A 221 4.84 15.37 6.45
C PHE A 221 3.34 15.56 6.22
N GLY A 222 2.74 14.76 5.34
CA GLY A 222 1.30 14.75 5.12
C GLY A 222 0.52 14.39 6.39
N MET A 223 1.00 13.40 7.16
CA MET A 223 0.43 13.03 8.46
C MET A 223 0.63 14.13 9.50
N PHE A 224 1.81 14.72 9.55
CA PHE A 224 2.15 15.82 10.46
C PHE A 224 1.23 17.03 10.24
N LYS A 225 1.08 17.46 8.98
CA LYS A 225 0.11 18.48 8.56
C LYS A 225 -1.32 18.13 8.96
N TYR A 226 -1.74 16.88 8.76
CA TYR A 226 -3.08 16.44 9.16
C TYR A 226 -3.29 16.58 10.68
N LEU A 227 -2.30 16.22 11.50
CA LEU A 227 -2.37 16.35 12.95
C LEU A 227 -2.42 17.81 13.40
N LEU A 228 -1.62 18.69 12.80
CA LEU A 228 -1.66 20.14 13.04
C LEU A 228 -3.04 20.73 12.73
N ARG A 229 -3.60 20.40 11.55
CA ARG A 229 -4.95 20.84 11.16
C ARG A 229 -6.05 20.28 12.06
N ARG A 230 -5.89 19.05 12.55
CA ARG A 230 -6.84 18.45 13.50
C ARG A 230 -6.80 19.14 14.86
N ALA A 231 -5.66 19.71 15.26
CA ALA A 231 -5.55 20.60 16.39
C ALA A 231 -6.12 22.02 16.11
N SER A 232 -6.77 22.23 14.95
CA SER A 232 -7.36 23.50 14.51
C SER A 232 -6.35 24.64 14.32
N LEU A 233 -5.08 24.31 14.08
CA LEU A 233 -4.04 25.29 13.80
C LEU A 233 -4.15 25.77 12.35
N THR A 234 -4.07 27.09 12.14
CA THR A 234 -3.83 27.69 10.83
C THR A 234 -2.36 27.52 10.41
N GLU A 235 -1.97 28.02 9.24
CA GLU A 235 -0.57 27.98 8.79
C GLU A 235 0.33 28.72 9.77
N ASP A 236 -0.03 29.95 10.09
CA ASP A 236 0.71 30.82 10.99
C ASP A 236 0.75 30.24 12.41
N ASP A 237 -0.38 29.72 12.90
CA ASP A 237 -0.43 29.09 14.23
C ASP A 237 0.41 27.81 14.28
N ALA A 238 0.45 27.03 13.20
CA ALA A 238 1.26 25.82 13.12
C ALA A 238 2.76 26.16 13.05
N PHE A 239 3.14 27.19 12.30
CA PHE A 239 4.51 27.68 12.28
C PHE A 239 4.92 28.17 13.68
N ALA A 240 4.11 29.02 14.30
CA ALA A 240 4.34 29.53 15.66
C ALA A 240 4.42 28.39 16.70
N PHE A 241 3.55 27.39 16.60
CA PHE A 241 3.57 26.21 17.45
C PHE A 241 4.92 25.47 17.39
N LEU A 242 5.52 25.35 16.20
CA LEU A 242 6.81 24.67 16.02
C LEU A 242 8.02 25.52 16.37
N LYS A 243 7.91 26.85 16.32
CA LYS A 243 8.94 27.76 16.84
C LYS A 243 9.13 27.61 18.35
N ALA A 244 8.09 27.16 19.07
CA ALA A 244 8.05 27.14 20.53
C ALA A 244 8.42 28.52 21.11
N ASP A 245 9.32 28.59 22.10
CA ASP A 245 9.75 29.84 22.75
C ASP A 245 10.86 30.60 21.96
N ASN A 246 11.12 30.25 20.70
CA ASN A 246 12.13 30.93 19.90
C ASN A 246 11.62 32.29 19.37
N ASP A 247 12.31 33.36 19.75
CA ASP A 247 12.03 34.72 19.32
C ASP A 247 12.32 34.96 17.81
N GLY A 248 13.18 34.16 17.18
CA GLY A 248 13.51 34.29 15.75
C GLY A 248 12.44 33.69 14.84
N ASP A 249 12.22 34.24 13.64
CA ASP A 249 11.21 33.77 12.65
C ASP A 249 11.60 32.50 11.88
N TYR A 250 11.99 31.46 12.62
CA TYR A 250 12.35 30.16 12.09
C TYR A 250 12.12 29.06 13.13
N ILE A 251 11.90 27.85 12.64
CA ILE A 251 11.80 26.64 13.45
C ILE A 251 13.21 26.06 13.61
N THR A 252 13.57 25.66 14.82
CA THR A 252 14.83 24.96 15.09
C THR A 252 14.62 23.45 15.07
N TYR A 253 15.71 22.68 14.96
CA TYR A 253 15.63 21.22 15.07
C TYR A 253 14.96 20.77 16.37
N SER A 254 15.25 21.43 17.49
CA SER A 254 14.63 21.12 18.78
C SER A 254 13.13 21.44 18.79
N GLY A 255 12.72 22.59 18.24
CA GLY A 255 11.30 22.94 18.09
C GLY A 255 10.53 21.95 17.20
N PHE A 256 11.14 21.51 16.10
CA PHE A 256 10.59 20.48 15.23
C PHE A 256 10.42 19.13 15.94
N CYS A 257 11.46 18.65 16.64
CA CYS A 257 11.40 17.42 17.44
C CYS A 257 10.31 17.50 18.52
N GLU A 258 10.20 18.65 19.18
CA GLU A 258 9.20 18.90 20.21
C GLU A 258 7.78 18.90 19.64
N GLY A 259 7.57 19.51 18.46
CA GLY A 259 6.30 19.44 17.74
C GLY A 259 5.90 18.01 17.37
N LEU A 260 6.83 17.20 16.85
CA LEU A 260 6.60 15.78 16.58
C LEU A 260 6.22 15.02 17.85
N ARG A 261 6.87 15.31 18.97
CA ARG A 261 6.59 14.69 20.28
C ARG A 261 5.21 15.07 20.78
N GLN A 262 4.84 16.35 20.73
CA GLN A 262 3.53 16.83 21.18
C GLN A 262 2.37 16.28 20.34
N LEU A 263 2.61 15.98 19.06
CA LEU A 263 1.62 15.34 18.19
C LEU A 263 1.66 13.80 18.24
N ASN A 264 2.41 13.20 19.19
CA ASN A 264 2.56 11.76 19.36
C ASN A 264 3.05 11.03 18.11
N LEU A 265 4.03 11.62 17.40
CA LEU A 265 4.75 10.96 16.30
C LEU A 265 6.08 10.36 16.75
N THR A 266 6.54 10.69 17.96
CA THR A 266 7.75 10.13 18.58
C THR A 266 7.57 9.96 20.09
N GLY A 267 8.53 9.34 20.77
CA GLY A 267 8.54 9.14 22.22
C GLY A 267 7.75 7.93 22.72
N HIS A 268 7.32 7.04 21.83
CA HIS A 268 6.63 5.78 22.17
C HIS A 268 7.10 4.62 21.29
N LEU A 269 6.74 3.38 21.65
CA LEU A 269 7.27 2.13 21.07
C LEU A 269 7.25 2.07 19.53
N HIS A 270 6.22 2.63 18.89
CA HIS A 270 6.08 2.63 17.42
C HIS A 270 6.21 4.02 16.78
N GLY A 271 6.90 4.94 17.46
CA GLY A 271 7.14 6.30 16.98
C GLY A 271 8.32 6.35 16.03
N LEU A 272 8.53 7.52 15.42
CA LEU A 272 9.70 7.78 14.58
C LEU A 272 10.99 7.64 15.40
N SER A 273 11.98 6.95 14.82
CA SER A 273 13.33 6.83 15.39
C SER A 273 14.10 8.15 15.30
N VAL A 274 15.22 8.25 16.02
CA VAL A 274 16.08 9.45 15.97
C VAL A 274 16.64 9.65 14.56
N GLU A 275 17.02 8.56 13.89
CA GLU A 275 17.50 8.58 12.50
C GLU A 275 16.42 9.06 11.54
N GLU A 276 15.18 8.59 11.70
CA GLU A 276 14.05 9.02 10.88
C GLU A 276 13.71 10.50 11.09
N ILE A 277 13.77 10.99 12.32
CA ILE A 277 13.54 12.42 12.62
C ILE A 277 14.63 13.28 11.99
N ASN A 278 15.89 12.86 12.07
CA ASN A 278 17.00 13.55 11.42
C ASN A 278 16.84 13.55 9.88
N ASP A 279 16.44 12.43 9.31
CA ASP A 279 16.17 12.31 7.87
C ASP A 279 15.01 13.19 7.39
N LEU A 280 13.99 13.37 8.24
CA LEU A 280 12.90 14.31 7.99
C LEU A 280 13.39 15.74 8.06
N TRP A 281 14.19 16.08 9.08
CA TRP A 281 14.76 17.41 9.23
C TRP A 281 15.58 17.82 8.02
N VAL A 282 16.52 16.96 7.59
CA VAL A 282 17.38 17.20 6.41
C VAL A 282 16.57 17.36 5.11
N GLN A 283 15.37 16.77 5.03
CA GLN A 283 14.49 16.96 3.87
C GLN A 283 13.63 18.22 3.97
N ALA A 284 13.36 18.68 5.19
CA ALA A 284 12.58 19.88 5.46
C ALA A 284 13.45 21.14 5.28
N ASP A 285 14.66 21.15 5.84
CA ASP A 285 15.73 22.15 5.67
C ASP A 285 16.38 21.95 4.28
N ARG A 286 15.89 22.70 3.29
CA ARG A 286 16.22 22.50 1.88
C ARG A 286 17.57 23.12 1.54
N ASP A 287 17.90 24.26 2.16
CA ASP A 287 19.15 24.96 1.91
C ASP A 287 20.31 24.48 2.81
N GLY A 288 20.00 23.69 3.85
CA GLY A 288 20.97 23.09 4.76
C GLY A 288 21.56 24.07 5.75
N ASN A 289 20.88 25.18 6.03
CA ASN A 289 21.35 26.22 6.93
C ASN A 289 21.15 25.88 8.42
N GLY A 290 20.47 24.76 8.73
CA GLY A 290 20.24 24.27 10.08
C GLY A 290 19.04 24.88 10.79
N ILE A 291 18.22 25.66 10.09
CA ILE A 291 16.94 26.20 10.55
C ILE A 291 15.88 25.94 9.48
N LEU A 292 14.61 26.02 9.86
CA LEU A 292 13.50 25.86 8.93
C LEU A 292 12.70 27.15 8.89
N ASP A 293 12.87 27.90 7.80
CA ASP A 293 12.19 29.18 7.62
C ASP A 293 10.72 28.98 7.20
N HIS A 294 9.96 30.08 7.14
CA HIS A 294 8.55 30.03 6.78
C HIS A 294 8.31 29.47 5.37
N ASN A 295 9.23 29.73 4.43
CA ASN A 295 9.10 29.26 3.05
C ASN A 295 9.34 27.74 2.97
N GLU A 296 10.34 27.23 3.67
CA GLU A 296 10.62 25.81 3.78
C GLU A 296 9.49 25.05 4.49
N PHE A 297 8.99 25.59 5.60
CA PHE A 297 7.79 25.09 6.28
C PHE A 297 6.61 25.00 5.30
N GLN A 298 6.36 26.10 4.59
CA GLN A 298 5.25 26.19 3.66
C GLN A 298 5.42 25.18 2.52
N GLN A 299 6.59 25.06 1.89
CA GLN A 299 6.80 24.14 0.77
C GLN A 299 6.79 22.67 1.17
N ARG A 300 7.41 22.31 2.30
CA ARG A 300 7.67 20.91 2.67
C ARG A 300 6.60 20.30 3.55
N ILE A 301 6.02 21.09 4.45
CA ILE A 301 5.09 20.60 5.47
C ILE A 301 3.68 21.07 5.13
N TRP A 302 3.48 22.37 4.88
CA TRP A 302 2.12 22.93 4.78
C TRP A 302 1.46 22.77 3.42
N ASN A 303 2.16 23.09 2.33
CA ASN A 303 1.71 23.02 0.94
C ASN A 303 2.28 21.80 0.21
N SER A 304 2.73 20.79 0.95
CA SER A 304 2.92 19.44 0.42
C SER A 304 1.55 18.82 0.10
N THR A 305 0.82 19.43 -0.83
CA THR A 305 0.04 18.67 -1.78
C THR A 305 1.08 17.94 -2.61
N GLY A 306 1.12 16.60 -2.49
CA GLY A 306 1.82 15.78 -3.46
C GLY A 306 1.47 16.32 -4.83
N THR A 307 2.48 16.59 -5.64
CA THR A 307 2.38 17.16 -6.98
C THR A 307 1.43 16.32 -7.85
N GLU A 308 0.14 16.51 -7.67
CA GLU A 308 -0.86 16.39 -8.71
C GLU A 308 -0.57 17.57 -9.63
N GLU A 309 -0.31 17.28 -10.91
CA GLU A 309 0.11 18.23 -11.96
C GLU A 309 1.61 18.59 -11.98
N ARG A 310 2.42 17.63 -12.44
CA ARG A 310 3.33 17.80 -13.58
C ARG A 310 3.82 16.41 -13.99
N ASP A 311 2.92 15.65 -14.59
CA ASP A 311 3.34 14.88 -15.75
C ASP A 311 3.74 15.92 -16.81
N GLU A 312 4.97 16.43 -16.69
CA GLU A 312 5.65 16.94 -17.86
C GLU A 312 5.57 15.81 -18.86
N LYS A 313 4.75 16.04 -19.89
CA LYS A 313 4.63 15.26 -21.12
C LYS A 313 5.79 14.28 -21.17
N SER A 314 5.51 13.00 -20.91
CA SER A 314 6.37 11.97 -21.44
C SER A 314 6.43 12.30 -22.92
N ASN A 315 7.52 12.95 -23.36
CA ASN A 315 7.84 13.03 -24.76
C ASN A 315 7.72 11.58 -25.20
N GLU A 316 6.82 11.32 -26.14
CA GLU A 316 6.77 10.04 -26.83
C GLU A 316 8.17 9.86 -27.42
N VAL A 317 9.06 9.25 -26.63
CA VAL A 317 10.36 8.83 -27.10
C VAL A 317 9.98 7.70 -28.03
N GLU A 318 10.00 7.99 -29.33
CA GLU A 318 9.86 6.98 -30.36
C GLU A 318 10.69 5.76 -29.92
N PRO A 319 10.09 4.56 -29.91
CA PRO A 319 10.77 3.39 -29.42
C PRO A 319 12.04 3.20 -30.24
N LYS A 320 13.20 3.50 -29.63
CA LYS A 320 14.49 3.09 -30.20
C LYS A 320 14.39 1.57 -30.37
N GLU A 321 14.69 1.08 -31.56
CA GLU A 321 14.52 -0.32 -31.99
C GLU A 321 15.20 -1.38 -31.09
N ASN A 322 15.92 -0.98 -30.04
CA ASN A 322 16.69 -1.84 -29.12
C ASN A 322 16.31 -1.70 -27.63
N GLN A 323 15.14 -1.18 -27.26
CA GLN A 323 14.71 -1.24 -25.84
C GLN A 323 14.33 -2.67 -25.44
N GLU A 324 14.97 -3.20 -24.39
CA GLU A 324 14.58 -4.47 -23.76
C GLU A 324 13.08 -4.41 -23.42
N GLN A 325 12.32 -5.44 -23.81
CA GLN A 325 10.90 -5.53 -23.49
C GLN A 325 10.72 -6.36 -22.21
N THR A 326 9.81 -5.92 -21.36
CA THR A 326 9.34 -6.66 -20.18
C THR A 326 7.83 -6.87 -20.28
N ILE A 327 7.29 -7.67 -19.37
CA ILE A 327 5.85 -7.93 -19.28
C ILE A 327 5.27 -7.13 -18.12
N GLY A 328 4.22 -6.39 -18.43
CA GLY A 328 3.33 -5.76 -17.46
C GLY A 328 1.94 -6.35 -17.51
N PHE A 329 1.02 -5.73 -16.78
CA PHE A 329 -0.39 -6.06 -16.79
C PHE A 329 -1.27 -4.82 -17.05
N SER A 330 -2.25 -4.95 -17.94
CA SER A 330 -3.43 -4.09 -17.93
C SER A 330 -4.47 -4.66 -16.98
N VAL A 331 -5.28 -3.78 -16.39
CA VAL A 331 -6.46 -4.19 -15.64
C VAL A 331 -7.65 -4.27 -16.60
N GLU A 332 -8.16 -5.48 -16.84
CA GLU A 332 -9.30 -5.70 -17.74
C GLU A 332 -10.64 -5.56 -17.02
N ASN A 333 -10.70 -6.04 -15.78
CA ASN A 333 -11.90 -6.00 -14.98
C ASN A 333 -11.56 -6.09 -13.49
N ALA A 334 -12.42 -5.55 -12.64
CA ALA A 334 -12.40 -5.75 -11.21
C ALA A 334 -13.84 -5.77 -10.70
N VAL A 335 -14.15 -6.63 -9.75
CA VAL A 335 -15.50 -6.76 -9.18
C VAL A 335 -15.40 -6.96 -7.68
N LEU A 336 -16.30 -6.34 -6.94
CA LEU A 336 -16.54 -6.70 -5.54
C LEU A 336 -17.79 -7.55 -5.44
N PHE A 337 -17.72 -8.57 -4.59
CA PHE A 337 -18.86 -9.41 -4.26
C PHE A 337 -19.17 -9.34 -2.76
N PRO A 338 -20.43 -9.10 -2.39
CA PRO A 338 -21.62 -9.04 -3.25
C PRO A 338 -21.83 -7.65 -3.88
N ALA A 339 -22.66 -7.54 -4.93
CA ALA A 339 -22.74 -6.36 -5.80
C ALA A 339 -23.26 -5.08 -5.11
N GLU A 340 -23.89 -5.20 -3.95
CA GLU A 340 -24.32 -4.10 -3.09
C GLU A 340 -23.14 -3.23 -2.65
N VAL A 341 -21.98 -3.87 -2.41
CA VAL A 341 -20.79 -3.17 -1.90
C VAL A 341 -20.15 -2.27 -2.96
N GLU A 342 -20.38 -2.55 -4.24
CA GLU A 342 -20.01 -1.69 -5.37
C GLU A 342 -20.85 -0.41 -5.44
N LYS A 343 -21.98 -0.37 -4.73
CA LYS A 343 -22.85 0.81 -4.61
C LYS A 343 -22.63 1.54 -3.28
N GLY A 344 -21.57 1.20 -2.56
CA GLY A 344 -21.24 1.78 -1.25
C GLY A 344 -22.21 1.36 -0.14
N ARG A 345 -22.92 0.24 -0.29
CA ARG A 345 -23.87 -0.29 0.70
C ARG A 345 -23.34 -1.58 1.30
N TRP A 346 -23.68 -1.85 2.56
CA TRP A 346 -23.33 -3.14 3.17
C TRP A 346 -24.49 -4.12 3.05
N PRO A 347 -24.23 -5.40 2.73
CA PRO A 347 -25.26 -6.44 2.63
C PRO A 347 -25.90 -6.71 3.99
N GLU A 348 -27.19 -7.04 4.00
CA GLU A 348 -27.94 -7.31 5.24
C GLU A 348 -27.58 -8.67 5.86
N ASP A 349 -27.16 -9.62 5.02
CA ASP A 349 -26.73 -10.97 5.39
C ASP A 349 -25.27 -11.05 5.86
N TYR A 350 -24.51 -9.95 5.76
CA TYR A 350 -23.13 -9.85 6.24
C TYR A 350 -23.09 -9.30 7.67
N SER A 351 -22.28 -9.94 8.51
CA SER A 351 -22.10 -9.61 9.92
C SER A 351 -21.08 -8.47 10.14
N LEU A 352 -20.85 -8.12 11.41
CA LEU A 352 -19.79 -7.17 11.77
C LEU A 352 -18.42 -7.81 11.57
N SER A 353 -17.49 -6.99 11.12
CA SER A 353 -16.13 -7.34 10.74
C SER A 353 -16.00 -8.17 9.45
N ASP A 354 -17.09 -8.49 8.75
CA ASP A 354 -16.99 -9.18 7.46
C ASP A 354 -16.33 -8.30 6.38
N HIS A 355 -15.75 -8.96 5.38
CA HIS A 355 -15.25 -8.31 4.18
C HIS A 355 -15.92 -8.85 2.92
N ALA A 356 -16.11 -7.96 1.96
CA ALA A 356 -16.48 -8.28 0.59
C ALA A 356 -15.26 -8.85 -0.14
N ARG A 357 -15.51 -9.76 -1.08
CA ARG A 357 -14.45 -10.33 -1.92
C ARG A 357 -14.12 -9.36 -3.05
N LEU A 358 -12.85 -8.98 -3.19
CA LEU A 358 -12.36 -8.25 -4.35
C LEU A 358 -11.72 -9.21 -5.35
N THR A 359 -12.20 -9.24 -6.59
CA THR A 359 -11.63 -10.05 -7.68
C THR A 359 -11.18 -9.14 -8.82
N VAL A 360 -9.98 -9.34 -9.34
CA VAL A 360 -9.39 -8.57 -10.43
C VAL A 360 -8.93 -9.50 -11.55
N VAL A 361 -9.14 -9.09 -12.80
CA VAL A 361 -8.66 -9.76 -14.00
C VAL A 361 -7.61 -8.87 -14.68
N PHE A 362 -6.41 -9.41 -14.80
CA PHE A 362 -5.30 -8.78 -15.52
C PHE A 362 -5.11 -9.41 -16.90
N ALA A 363 -4.76 -8.60 -17.90
CA ALA A 363 -4.22 -9.09 -19.17
C ALA A 363 -2.73 -8.72 -19.28
N PRO A 364 -1.89 -9.65 -19.75
CA PRO A 364 -0.49 -9.34 -19.99
C PRO A 364 -0.35 -8.30 -21.10
N ILE A 365 0.56 -7.37 -20.91
CA ILE A 365 0.94 -6.39 -21.93
C ILE A 365 2.46 -6.37 -22.05
N ARG A 366 2.97 -6.09 -23.25
CA ARG A 366 4.39 -5.82 -23.44
C ARG A 366 4.66 -4.36 -23.09
N MET A 367 5.74 -4.12 -22.37
CA MET A 367 6.14 -2.79 -21.95
C MET A 367 7.63 -2.59 -22.23
N PRO A 368 8.07 -1.38 -22.59
CA PRO A 368 9.49 -1.07 -22.62
C PRO A 368 10.06 -1.19 -21.20
N CYS A 369 11.20 -1.84 -21.05
CA CYS A 369 11.92 -1.93 -19.79
C CYS A 369 12.56 -0.56 -19.53
N SER A 370 12.10 0.14 -18.50
CA SER A 370 12.83 1.30 -17.99
C SER A 370 14.01 0.81 -17.17
N GLN A 371 15.23 1.10 -17.61
CA GLN A 371 16.40 0.92 -16.77
C GLN A 371 16.25 1.82 -15.54
N LEU A 372 16.35 1.23 -14.35
CA LEU A 372 16.51 1.99 -13.10
C LEU A 372 17.77 2.86 -13.28
N ILE A 373 17.60 4.18 -13.33
CA ILE A 373 18.73 5.10 -13.20
C ILE A 373 19.22 4.92 -11.76
N SER A 374 20.41 4.35 -11.61
CA SER A 374 20.99 3.98 -10.32
C SER A 374 21.27 5.19 -9.43
#